data_AF-A0A934LHQ2-F1
#
_entry.id   AF-A0A934LHQ2-F1
#
_cell.length_a   1.000
_cell.length_b   1.000
_cell.length_c   1.000
_cell.angle_alpha   90.00
_cell.angle_beta   90.00
_cell.angle_gamma   90.00
#
_symmetry.space_group_name_H-M   'P 1'
#
loop_
_entity.id
_entity.type
_entity.pdbx_description
1 polymer ?
#
loop_
_entity_poly.entity_id
_entity_poly.type
_entity_poly.pdbx_seq_one_letter_code
_entity_poly.pdbx_strand_id
1 'polypeptide(L)'
;MSIGFDIPLSLRLGGVVAQTVVAPPPPPPPLWTPVLLRHTLPYGQQILLKLEVAWSYTQLQQARLVAPYGDTIGLARSVRCVWATNPELRTRHLLPYGEPSAVAKSIQLPWGACRAIVVRHASRYASMGVITRSVQVGWGASSIVATRHTSGYGETNSVAQVLRCSWATSLVVAARLTSHYGETNGVVQVNRSAWNFSSAIGVRQIGRYSETIPVAQTLQCTWQASTSVAIAHASYYGETDPITARLLSEYWLTTSVATSLETRYHLLERNPVQRTCRLPWALVEDLSIQSVWNTPELVWNGRTIRILKATLSCDEDSPVWIARIEIAAVENFALMQIGDALSLTVGLESFAFIIDGKTFSRASIVDRQCEITAVSPLALYDAPFTGAIQIHETAAISARAAVESLIGGVDWHLPEWTIPADRLRVDGATPLAAARNIVAAIGGVVESYPDGSVLCRRRHPVSVPQYGLANLSHSLLDADVIESRAQVSPQRGYNRITIANEESAGRTNDDRIESITDPDNPWQRTVRAYLATPRTALLTHTGNPGTIIGTLGKVTRTEIETVEFVAGQASVRYPITRIVSATWRHADLGAITVDQNNLSSSVPGYSLLVITYTTTSLDWHVHLDADEDVQFVLVDV
;
A
#
# COMPACT_ATOMS: atom_id res chain seq x y z
N MET A 1 -56.20 -41.19 -30.47
CA MET A 1 -55.57 -42.46 -30.89
C MET A 1 -54.68 -42.92 -29.74
N SER A 2 -55.05 -44.01 -29.06
CA SER A 2 -54.32 -44.49 -27.87
C SER A 2 -53.27 -45.51 -28.29
N ILE A 3 -52.01 -45.29 -27.92
CA ILE A 3 -50.95 -46.30 -28.02
C ILE A 3 -50.32 -46.39 -26.63
N GLY A 4 -50.69 -47.43 -25.89
CA GLY A 4 -50.01 -47.80 -24.65
C GLY A 4 -48.75 -48.60 -24.98
N PHE A 5 -47.68 -48.36 -24.23
CA PHE A 5 -46.49 -49.20 -24.22
C PHE A 5 -46.22 -49.64 -22.78
N ASP A 6 -46.33 -50.94 -22.53
CA ASP A 6 -45.77 -51.55 -21.33
C ASP A 6 -44.24 -51.52 -21.40
N ILE A 7 -43.60 -51.05 -20.32
CA ILE A 7 -42.14 -51.13 -20.17
C ILE A 7 -41.84 -52.35 -19.30
N PRO A 8 -41.16 -53.39 -19.83
CA PRO A 8 -40.85 -54.59 -19.06
C PRO A 8 -39.73 -54.33 -18.05
N LEU A 9 -40.02 -54.56 -16.78
CA LEU A 9 -39.05 -54.54 -15.69
C LEU A 9 -38.28 -55.88 -15.72
N SER A 10 -37.09 -55.90 -16.33
CA SER A 10 -36.27 -57.11 -16.44
C SER A 10 -35.22 -57.20 -15.34
N LEU A 11 -35.08 -58.41 -14.77
CA LEU A 11 -34.18 -58.72 -13.66
C LEU A 11 -33.38 -59.96 -14.06
N ARG A 12 -32.06 -59.84 -14.24
CA ARG A 12 -31.17 -60.96 -14.57
C ARG A 12 -29.81 -60.87 -13.88
N LEU A 13 -29.26 -62.05 -13.60
CA LEU A 13 -28.00 -62.32 -12.92
C LEU A 13 -26.95 -62.84 -13.91
N GLY A 14 -25.69 -62.42 -13.73
CA GLY A 14 -24.49 -63.17 -14.15
C GLY A 14 -24.07 -63.13 -15.63
N GLY A 15 -22.77 -62.97 -15.88
CA GLY A 15 -22.12 -63.24 -17.17
C GLY A 15 -21.27 -62.08 -17.72
N VAL A 16 -20.01 -62.35 -18.07
CA VAL A 16 -19.07 -61.40 -18.71
C VAL A 16 -18.62 -61.95 -20.06
N VAL A 17 -18.81 -61.19 -21.15
CA VAL A 17 -17.97 -61.16 -22.37
C VAL A 17 -18.08 -59.73 -22.95
N ALA A 18 -17.04 -59.25 -23.65
CA ALA A 18 -17.00 -57.92 -24.26
C ALA A 18 -16.92 -57.97 -25.79
N GLN A 19 -17.51 -56.99 -26.51
CA GLN A 19 -16.86 -56.25 -27.63
C GLN A 19 -17.73 -55.13 -28.26
N THR A 20 -17.07 -53.98 -28.47
CA THR A 20 -17.10 -53.04 -29.64
C THR A 20 -18.40 -52.43 -30.23
N VAL A 21 -18.61 -51.14 -29.89
CA VAL A 21 -19.04 -49.96 -30.71
C VAL A 21 -20.30 -50.02 -31.63
N VAL A 22 -21.27 -49.13 -31.33
CA VAL A 22 -22.03 -48.32 -32.31
C VAL A 22 -22.25 -46.91 -31.72
N ALA A 23 -22.33 -45.86 -32.56
CA ALA A 23 -22.61 -44.48 -32.14
C ALA A 23 -23.96 -44.34 -31.41
N PRO A 24 -24.13 -43.36 -30.49
CA PRO A 24 -25.39 -43.19 -29.78
C PRO A 24 -26.53 -42.82 -30.75
N PRO A 25 -27.70 -43.48 -30.67
CA PRO A 25 -28.85 -43.11 -31.50
C PRO A 25 -29.34 -41.70 -31.17
N PRO A 26 -30.00 -41.00 -32.13
CA PRO A 26 -30.58 -39.69 -31.88
C PRO A 26 -31.59 -39.76 -30.72
N PRO A 27 -31.70 -38.68 -29.91
CA PRO A 27 -32.50 -38.72 -28.69
C PRO A 27 -33.99 -38.92 -29.01
N PRO A 28 -34.71 -39.79 -28.26
CA PRO A 28 -36.16 -39.91 -28.38
C PRO A 28 -36.85 -38.60 -27.93
N PRO A 29 -38.09 -38.34 -28.40
CA PRO A 29 -38.84 -37.14 -28.04
C PRO A 29 -39.03 -37.03 -26.52
N PRO A 30 -39.04 -35.81 -25.95
CA PRO A 30 -38.94 -35.62 -24.51
C PRO A 30 -40.21 -36.05 -23.77
N LEU A 31 -40.07 -37.02 -22.87
CA LEU A 31 -41.12 -37.45 -21.94
C LEU A 31 -41.06 -36.62 -20.64
N TRP A 32 -41.96 -35.64 -20.54
CA TRP A 32 -42.09 -34.72 -19.40
C TRP A 32 -42.95 -35.31 -18.27
N THR A 33 -42.48 -36.37 -17.61
CA THR A 33 -43.17 -36.96 -16.44
C THR A 33 -42.33 -36.86 -15.16
N PRO A 34 -42.79 -36.14 -14.12
CA PRO A 34 -42.10 -36.10 -12.83
C PRO A 34 -42.32 -37.40 -12.05
N VAL A 35 -41.24 -38.03 -11.58
CA VAL A 35 -41.31 -39.26 -10.77
C VAL A 35 -41.33 -38.89 -9.28
N LEU A 36 -42.51 -38.96 -8.67
CA LEU A 36 -42.70 -38.78 -7.22
C LEU A 36 -42.89 -40.14 -6.54
N LEU A 37 -41.90 -40.56 -5.75
CA LEU A 37 -41.98 -41.76 -4.92
C LEU A 37 -42.15 -41.37 -3.45
N ARG A 38 -43.34 -41.65 -2.91
CA ARG A 38 -43.69 -41.40 -1.50
C ARG A 38 -44.09 -42.72 -0.84
N HIS A 39 -43.22 -43.24 0.01
CA HIS A 39 -43.52 -44.41 0.84
C HIS A 39 -43.68 -43.99 2.30
N THR A 40 -44.73 -44.51 2.93
CA THR A 40 -44.95 -44.42 4.38
C THR A 40 -45.10 -45.86 4.85
N LEU A 41 -44.19 -46.33 5.70
CA LEU A 41 -44.20 -47.70 6.22
C LEU A 41 -44.40 -47.65 7.73
N PRO A 42 -45.27 -48.49 8.32
CA PRO A 42 -45.46 -48.52 9.77
C PRO A 42 -44.33 -49.23 10.51
N TYR A 43 -43.67 -50.22 9.88
CA TYR A 43 -42.51 -50.98 10.38
C TYR A 43 -41.72 -51.58 9.20
N GLY A 44 -40.39 -51.75 9.35
CA GLY A 44 -39.58 -52.74 8.62
C GLY A 44 -38.66 -52.27 7.46
N GLN A 45 -37.38 -52.67 7.58
CA GLN A 45 -36.33 -52.97 6.58
C GLN A 45 -35.94 -51.98 5.44
N GLN A 46 -34.75 -52.23 4.87
CA GLN A 46 -34.07 -51.40 3.87
C GLN A 46 -34.88 -51.20 2.58
N ILE A 47 -34.96 -49.95 2.12
CA ILE A 47 -35.47 -49.62 0.79
C ILE A 47 -34.28 -49.29 -0.14
N LEU A 48 -34.05 -50.16 -1.12
CA LEU A 48 -33.07 -49.95 -2.18
C LEU A 48 -33.75 -49.49 -3.48
N LEU A 49 -33.54 -48.23 -3.85
CA LEU A 49 -34.03 -47.63 -5.09
C LEU A 49 -32.87 -47.51 -6.09
N LYS A 50 -32.76 -48.47 -7.03
CA LYS A 50 -31.86 -48.39 -8.17
C LYS A 50 -32.62 -47.87 -9.39
N LEU A 51 -32.12 -46.79 -10.00
CA LEU A 51 -32.64 -46.25 -11.25
C LEU A 51 -31.49 -46.08 -12.26
N GLU A 52 -31.61 -46.73 -13.41
CA GLU A 52 -30.69 -46.57 -14.54
C GLU A 52 -31.50 -46.12 -15.76
N VAL A 53 -31.16 -44.97 -16.35
CA VAL A 53 -31.87 -44.40 -17.49
C VAL A 53 -30.86 -43.87 -18.50
N ALA A 54 -31.01 -44.19 -19.80
CA ALA A 54 -30.06 -43.72 -20.80
C ALA A 54 -30.07 -42.18 -20.96
N TRP A 55 -31.25 -41.57 -21.04
CA TRP A 55 -31.43 -40.14 -21.33
C TRP A 55 -32.49 -39.50 -20.42
N SER A 56 -32.29 -38.24 -19.98
CA SER A 56 -33.31 -37.50 -19.21
C SER A 56 -33.31 -36.00 -19.50
N TYR A 57 -34.46 -35.49 -19.98
CA TYR A 57 -34.71 -34.06 -20.15
C TYR A 57 -35.56 -33.57 -18.96
N THR A 58 -34.94 -32.82 -18.04
CA THR A 58 -35.58 -32.14 -16.90
C THR A 58 -36.60 -32.96 -16.09
N GLN A 59 -36.13 -33.90 -15.26
CA GLN A 59 -36.97 -34.54 -14.24
C GLN A 59 -36.65 -34.06 -12.81
N LEU A 60 -37.67 -33.52 -12.14
CA LEU A 60 -37.72 -33.43 -10.68
C LEU A 60 -38.06 -34.83 -10.14
N GLN A 61 -37.10 -35.49 -9.49
CA GLN A 61 -37.34 -36.81 -8.88
C GLN A 61 -37.20 -36.76 -7.36
N GLN A 62 -38.34 -36.70 -6.67
CA GLN A 62 -38.40 -36.67 -5.22
C GLN A 62 -38.66 -38.06 -4.66
N ALA A 63 -37.78 -38.53 -3.76
CA ALA A 63 -38.01 -39.70 -2.93
C ALA A 63 -38.25 -39.23 -1.48
N ARG A 64 -39.42 -39.55 -0.92
CA ARG A 64 -39.76 -39.28 0.47
C ARG A 64 -40.11 -40.59 1.18
N LEU A 65 -39.30 -40.92 2.19
CA LEU A 65 -39.59 -41.98 3.16
C LEU A 65 -39.95 -41.36 4.51
N VAL A 66 -41.05 -41.80 5.09
CA VAL A 66 -41.44 -41.51 6.47
C VAL A 66 -41.75 -42.84 7.14
N ALA A 67 -40.99 -43.21 8.15
CA ALA A 67 -41.29 -44.34 9.02
C ALA A 67 -41.32 -43.81 10.46
N PRO A 68 -42.41 -44.05 11.22
CA PRO A 68 -42.54 -43.51 12.57
C PRO A 68 -41.71 -44.29 13.60
N TYR A 69 -41.51 -45.60 13.37
CA TYR A 69 -40.81 -46.55 14.22
C TYR A 69 -40.16 -47.65 13.36
N GLY A 70 -39.13 -48.33 13.89
CA GLY A 70 -38.64 -49.61 13.38
C GLY A 70 -37.11 -49.79 13.41
N ASP A 71 -36.69 -51.04 13.46
CA ASP A 71 -35.28 -51.43 13.51
C ASP A 71 -34.67 -51.51 12.09
N THR A 72 -33.48 -50.93 11.96
CA THR A 72 -32.61 -50.88 10.77
C THR A 72 -33.28 -50.34 9.50
N ILE A 73 -33.56 -49.03 9.47
CA ILE A 73 -34.17 -48.37 8.30
C ILE A 73 -33.09 -47.69 7.45
N GLY A 74 -32.65 -48.42 6.43
CA GLY A 74 -31.73 -47.94 5.40
C GLY A 74 -32.46 -47.42 4.16
N LEU A 75 -32.13 -46.21 3.69
CA LEU A 75 -32.57 -45.70 2.38
C LEU A 75 -31.36 -45.60 1.44
N ALA A 76 -31.20 -46.60 0.58
CA ALA A 76 -30.18 -46.63 -0.45
C ALA A 76 -30.77 -46.14 -1.79
N ARG A 77 -30.25 -45.06 -2.37
CA ARG A 77 -30.66 -44.59 -3.71
C ARG A 77 -29.47 -44.47 -4.65
N SER A 78 -29.48 -45.27 -5.71
CA SER A 78 -28.50 -45.21 -6.80
C SER A 78 -29.17 -44.69 -8.07
N VAL A 79 -28.65 -43.61 -8.64
CA VAL A 79 -29.10 -43.09 -9.94
C VAL A 79 -27.92 -43.04 -10.90
N ARG A 80 -28.03 -43.75 -12.02
CA ARG A 80 -27.11 -43.67 -13.16
C ARG A 80 -27.86 -43.14 -14.36
N CYS A 81 -27.40 -42.03 -14.93
CA CYS A 81 -27.93 -41.52 -16.20
C CYS A 81 -26.79 -41.14 -17.13
N VAL A 82 -26.82 -41.60 -18.38
CA VAL A 82 -25.71 -41.40 -19.32
C VAL A 82 -25.65 -39.95 -19.79
N TRP A 83 -26.82 -39.33 -20.02
CA TRP A 83 -26.95 -37.91 -20.35
C TRP A 83 -28.21 -37.30 -19.71
N ALA A 84 -28.07 -36.15 -19.04
CA ALA A 84 -29.22 -35.43 -18.48
C ALA A 84 -29.11 -33.89 -18.53
N THR A 85 -30.22 -33.21 -18.80
CA THR A 85 -30.33 -31.75 -18.70
C THR A 85 -31.16 -31.34 -17.49
N ASN A 86 -30.52 -30.65 -16.54
CA ASN A 86 -31.13 -30.05 -15.34
C ASN A 86 -31.98 -31.00 -14.45
N PRO A 87 -31.61 -32.27 -14.17
CA PRO A 87 -32.32 -33.07 -13.18
C PRO A 87 -32.22 -32.45 -11.78
N GLU A 88 -33.28 -32.57 -10.99
CA GLU A 88 -33.29 -32.21 -9.57
C GLU A 88 -33.61 -33.43 -8.70
N LEU A 89 -32.63 -33.87 -7.91
CA LEU A 89 -32.66 -35.14 -7.18
C LEU A 89 -32.77 -34.92 -5.66
N ARG A 90 -34.00 -34.77 -5.15
CA ARG A 90 -34.27 -34.59 -3.72
C ARG A 90 -34.57 -35.93 -3.03
N THR A 91 -33.90 -36.18 -1.90
CA THR A 91 -34.20 -37.29 -0.98
C THR A 91 -34.51 -36.73 0.40
N ARG A 92 -35.67 -37.07 0.97
CA ARG A 92 -36.05 -36.73 2.34
C ARG A 92 -36.39 -37.99 3.13
N HIS A 93 -35.68 -38.21 4.22
CA HIS A 93 -35.91 -39.31 5.15
C HIS A 93 -36.22 -38.73 6.53
N LEU A 94 -37.30 -39.19 7.16
CA LEU A 94 -37.75 -38.76 8.48
C LEU A 94 -37.99 -39.99 9.35
N LEU A 95 -37.27 -40.09 10.46
CA LEU A 95 -37.33 -41.17 11.44
C LEU A 95 -37.46 -40.58 12.85
N PRO A 96 -38.66 -40.53 13.46
CA PRO A 96 -38.78 -40.04 14.83
C PRO A 96 -38.00 -40.90 15.83
N TYR A 97 -38.03 -42.23 15.70
CA TYR A 97 -37.38 -43.19 16.59
C TYR A 97 -36.89 -44.43 15.79
N GLY A 98 -35.69 -44.94 16.08
CA GLY A 98 -35.20 -46.24 15.58
C GLY A 98 -33.68 -46.40 15.54
N GLU A 99 -33.20 -47.65 15.47
CA GLU A 99 -31.77 -48.02 15.48
C GLU A 99 -31.43 -49.04 14.38
N PRO A 100 -30.24 -49.00 13.75
CA PRO A 100 -29.50 -47.82 13.26
C PRO A 100 -30.12 -47.27 11.96
N SER A 101 -29.84 -46.01 11.63
CA SER A 101 -30.37 -45.33 10.44
C SER A 101 -29.25 -44.95 9.45
N ALA A 102 -29.41 -45.38 8.19
CA ALA A 102 -28.42 -45.15 7.13
C ALA A 102 -29.07 -44.56 5.87
N VAL A 103 -28.55 -43.44 5.37
CA VAL A 103 -28.93 -42.90 4.05
C VAL A 103 -27.73 -42.91 3.13
N ALA A 104 -27.71 -43.90 2.23
CA ALA A 104 -26.68 -44.04 1.21
C ALA A 104 -27.19 -43.48 -0.13
N LYS A 105 -26.48 -42.53 -0.74
CA LYS A 105 -26.83 -42.00 -2.07
C LYS A 105 -25.64 -41.99 -3.01
N SER A 106 -25.76 -42.70 -4.12
CA SER A 106 -24.79 -42.75 -5.20
C SER A 106 -25.40 -42.16 -6.47
N ILE A 107 -24.70 -41.23 -7.12
CA ILE A 107 -25.11 -40.65 -8.40
C ILE A 107 -23.92 -40.68 -9.37
N GLN A 108 -24.15 -41.21 -10.57
CA GLN A 108 -23.22 -41.18 -11.69
C GLN A 108 -23.88 -40.50 -12.90
N LEU A 109 -23.31 -39.37 -13.34
CA LEU A 109 -23.72 -38.59 -14.51
C LEU A 109 -22.49 -38.35 -15.41
N PRO A 110 -22.19 -39.19 -16.40
CA PRO A 110 -21.04 -39.01 -17.28
C PRO A 110 -21.12 -37.70 -18.07
N TRP A 111 -22.32 -37.29 -18.52
CA TRP A 111 -22.54 -36.07 -19.29
C TRP A 111 -23.81 -35.35 -18.83
N GLY A 112 -23.76 -34.02 -18.70
CA GLY A 112 -24.93 -33.18 -18.42
C GLY A 112 -24.86 -32.32 -17.15
N ALA A 113 -25.64 -31.24 -17.14
CA ALA A 113 -25.71 -30.26 -16.05
C ALA A 113 -26.81 -30.62 -15.03
N CYS A 114 -26.55 -30.49 -13.72
CA CYS A 114 -27.50 -30.86 -12.66
C CYS A 114 -27.85 -29.68 -11.74
N ARG A 115 -29.12 -29.25 -11.75
CA ARG A 115 -29.55 -28.05 -11.01
C ARG A 115 -29.39 -28.19 -9.50
N ALA A 116 -29.82 -29.31 -8.93
CA ALA A 116 -29.67 -29.55 -7.49
C ALA A 116 -29.72 -31.03 -7.11
N ILE A 117 -28.81 -31.43 -6.23
CA ILE A 117 -28.84 -32.76 -5.59
C ILE A 117 -28.86 -32.54 -4.07
N VAL A 118 -30.00 -32.84 -3.45
CA VAL A 118 -30.24 -32.54 -2.02
C VAL A 118 -30.60 -33.81 -1.26
N VAL A 119 -29.94 -34.01 -0.11
CA VAL A 119 -30.29 -35.05 0.87
C VAL A 119 -30.62 -34.39 2.20
N ARG A 120 -31.79 -34.71 2.77
CA ARG A 120 -32.22 -34.27 4.11
C ARG A 120 -32.61 -35.48 4.94
N HIS A 121 -31.85 -35.74 6.00
CA HIS A 121 -32.21 -36.66 7.07
C HIS A 121 -32.66 -35.85 8.28
N ALA A 122 -33.70 -36.30 8.97
CA ALA A 122 -33.95 -35.85 10.34
C ALA A 122 -34.35 -37.03 11.23
N SER A 123 -33.64 -37.18 12.34
CA SER A 123 -34.01 -38.06 13.45
C SER A 123 -34.38 -37.24 14.69
N ARG A 124 -35.19 -37.79 15.60
CA ARG A 124 -35.30 -37.25 16.98
C ARG A 124 -34.47 -38.10 17.95
N TYR A 125 -34.54 -39.42 17.85
CA TYR A 125 -33.74 -40.37 18.62
C TYR A 125 -33.25 -41.52 17.72
N ALA A 126 -31.94 -41.74 17.64
CA ALA A 126 -31.33 -42.91 17.00
C ALA A 126 -29.91 -43.16 17.55
N SER A 127 -29.55 -44.39 17.91
CA SER A 127 -28.18 -44.74 18.37
C SER A 127 -27.13 -44.38 17.31
N MET A 128 -27.40 -44.71 16.04
CA MET A 128 -26.50 -44.44 14.92
C MET A 128 -27.21 -43.79 13.73
N GLY A 129 -26.65 -42.67 13.23
CA GLY A 129 -27.17 -41.88 12.12
C GLY A 129 -26.11 -41.55 11.06
N VAL A 130 -25.95 -42.42 10.06
CA VAL A 130 -24.93 -42.29 9.00
C VAL A 130 -25.55 -41.78 7.69
N ILE A 131 -25.08 -40.64 7.18
CA ILE A 131 -25.34 -40.23 5.79
C ILE A 131 -24.06 -40.34 4.98
N THR A 132 -24.02 -41.29 4.04
CA THR A 132 -22.90 -41.46 3.10
C THR A 132 -23.37 -41.11 1.70
N ARG A 133 -22.65 -40.20 1.05
CA ARG A 133 -23.00 -39.70 -0.27
C ARG A 133 -21.79 -39.68 -1.20
N SER A 134 -21.96 -40.29 -2.37
CA SER A 134 -21.00 -40.22 -3.48
C SER A 134 -21.69 -39.62 -4.71
N VAL A 135 -21.07 -38.61 -5.31
CA VAL A 135 -21.53 -38.00 -6.57
C VAL A 135 -20.35 -37.94 -7.53
N GLN A 136 -20.54 -38.48 -8.73
CA GLN A 136 -19.57 -38.43 -9.82
C GLN A 136 -20.23 -37.79 -11.05
N VAL A 137 -19.67 -36.68 -11.53
CA VAL A 137 -20.14 -35.95 -12.72
C VAL A 137 -18.99 -35.80 -13.71
N GLY A 138 -19.15 -36.30 -14.93
CA GLY A 138 -18.09 -36.25 -15.95
C GLY A 138 -17.97 -34.85 -16.57
N TRP A 139 -19.06 -34.29 -17.10
CA TRP A 139 -19.02 -32.97 -17.75
C TRP A 139 -20.36 -32.23 -17.61
N GLY A 140 -20.39 -31.13 -16.83
CA GLY A 140 -21.56 -30.23 -16.77
C GLY A 140 -21.69 -29.42 -15.48
N ALA A 141 -22.19 -28.19 -15.62
CA ALA A 141 -22.45 -27.28 -14.50
C ALA A 141 -23.40 -27.89 -13.46
N SER A 142 -23.08 -27.77 -12.18
CA SER A 142 -23.95 -28.26 -11.10
C SER A 142 -24.11 -27.19 -10.04
N SER A 143 -25.33 -26.65 -9.87
CA SER A 143 -25.52 -25.42 -9.09
C SER A 143 -25.45 -25.65 -7.58
N ILE A 144 -26.04 -26.75 -7.07
CA ILE A 144 -26.17 -27.00 -5.63
C ILE A 144 -26.00 -28.49 -5.29
N VAL A 145 -25.00 -28.80 -4.44
CA VAL A 145 -24.72 -30.14 -3.92
C VAL A 145 -24.75 -30.11 -2.38
N ALA A 146 -25.94 -30.28 -1.80
CA ALA A 146 -26.18 -30.06 -0.36
C ALA A 146 -26.64 -31.32 0.39
N THR A 147 -26.04 -31.60 1.55
CA THR A 147 -26.42 -32.70 2.46
C THR A 147 -26.65 -32.15 3.86
N ARG A 148 -27.83 -32.45 4.45
CA ARG A 148 -28.18 -32.02 5.82
C ARG A 148 -28.64 -33.19 6.66
N HIS A 149 -27.97 -33.39 7.80
CA HIS A 149 -28.45 -34.21 8.92
C HIS A 149 -28.97 -33.29 10.04
N THR A 150 -30.05 -33.68 10.70
CA THR A 150 -30.47 -33.07 11.98
C THR A 150 -30.88 -34.19 12.93
N SER A 151 -30.26 -34.27 14.10
CA SER A 151 -30.60 -35.24 15.15
C SER A 151 -31.01 -34.49 16.42
N GLY A 152 -31.86 -35.13 17.24
CA GLY A 152 -32.07 -34.71 18.62
C GLY A 152 -31.00 -35.35 19.50
N TYR A 153 -31.12 -36.65 19.71
CA TYR A 153 -30.21 -37.49 20.47
C TYR A 153 -29.66 -38.63 19.59
N GLY A 154 -28.36 -38.91 19.68
CA GLY A 154 -27.78 -40.12 19.12
C GLY A 154 -26.27 -40.24 19.37
N GLU A 155 -25.81 -41.44 19.73
CA GLU A 155 -24.42 -41.75 20.13
C GLU A 155 -23.44 -41.46 19.00
N THR A 156 -23.74 -41.92 17.77
CA THR A 156 -22.90 -41.69 16.58
C THR A 156 -23.67 -41.03 15.44
N ASN A 157 -23.35 -39.77 15.10
CA ASN A 157 -23.89 -39.11 13.90
C ASN A 157 -22.77 -38.72 12.94
N SER A 158 -22.87 -39.14 11.68
CA SER A 158 -21.86 -38.83 10.67
C SER A 158 -22.45 -38.37 9.33
N VAL A 159 -21.80 -37.37 8.72
CA VAL A 159 -22.09 -36.91 7.36
C VAL A 159 -20.83 -37.01 6.52
N ALA A 160 -20.78 -38.01 5.65
CA ALA A 160 -19.71 -38.21 4.68
C ALA A 160 -20.18 -37.83 3.27
N GLN A 161 -19.53 -36.84 2.65
CA GLN A 161 -19.83 -36.41 1.29
C GLN A 161 -18.58 -36.42 0.41
N VAL A 162 -18.62 -37.25 -0.64
CA VAL A 162 -17.59 -37.32 -1.69
C VAL A 162 -18.16 -36.77 -2.99
N LEU A 163 -17.48 -35.81 -3.58
CA LEU A 163 -17.75 -35.28 -4.93
C LEU A 163 -16.53 -35.48 -5.83
N ARG A 164 -16.76 -36.00 -7.03
CA ARG A 164 -15.77 -36.09 -8.11
C ARG A 164 -16.33 -35.43 -9.36
N CYS A 165 -15.66 -34.41 -9.89
CA CYS A 165 -16.01 -33.78 -11.15
C CYS A 165 -14.76 -33.55 -12.04
N SER A 166 -14.93 -33.57 -13.36
CA SER A 166 -13.81 -33.24 -14.28
C SER A 166 -13.73 -31.73 -14.55
N TRP A 167 -14.89 -31.08 -14.64
CA TRP A 167 -15.02 -29.65 -14.93
C TRP A 167 -16.28 -29.10 -14.24
N ALA A 168 -16.16 -27.95 -13.55
CA ALA A 168 -17.27 -27.34 -12.84
C ALA A 168 -17.33 -25.81 -13.02
N THR A 169 -18.53 -25.31 -13.27
CA THR A 169 -18.89 -23.88 -13.24
C THR A 169 -20.03 -23.66 -12.24
N SER A 170 -19.80 -22.75 -11.28
CA SER A 170 -20.74 -22.27 -10.27
C SER A 170 -21.32 -23.34 -9.34
N LEU A 171 -20.46 -23.94 -8.51
CA LEU A 171 -20.77 -25.10 -7.66
C LEU A 171 -20.80 -24.77 -6.16
N VAL A 172 -21.99 -24.63 -5.56
CA VAL A 172 -22.13 -24.56 -4.10
C VAL A 172 -22.19 -25.97 -3.50
N VAL A 173 -21.17 -26.35 -2.72
CA VAL A 173 -21.10 -27.65 -2.04
C VAL A 173 -21.13 -27.47 -0.52
N ALA A 174 -22.16 -28.00 0.13
CA ALA A 174 -22.35 -27.83 1.57
C ALA A 174 -22.76 -29.13 2.29
N ALA A 175 -21.98 -29.51 3.31
CA ALA A 175 -22.35 -30.53 4.29
C ALA A 175 -22.70 -29.87 5.63
N ARG A 176 -23.89 -30.20 6.19
CA ARG A 176 -24.34 -29.69 7.49
C ARG A 176 -24.81 -30.80 8.42
N LEU A 177 -24.21 -30.87 9.60
CA LEU A 177 -24.69 -31.62 10.75
C LEU A 177 -25.23 -30.65 11.80
N THR A 178 -26.31 -31.04 12.48
CA THR A 178 -26.82 -30.32 13.64
C THR A 178 -27.38 -31.37 14.60
N SER A 179 -26.73 -31.54 15.75
CA SER A 179 -27.14 -32.46 16.81
C SER A 179 -27.33 -31.70 18.13
N HIS A 180 -28.25 -32.13 18.99
CA HIS A 180 -28.38 -31.57 20.33
C HIS A 180 -27.45 -32.30 21.32
N TYR A 181 -27.35 -33.63 21.20
CA TYR A 181 -26.49 -34.49 22.01
C TYR A 181 -25.94 -35.63 21.16
N GLY A 182 -24.66 -35.97 21.34
CA GLY A 182 -24.09 -37.22 20.83
C GLY A 182 -22.59 -37.35 21.09
N GLU A 183 -22.14 -38.53 21.47
CA GLU A 183 -20.76 -38.83 21.86
C GLU A 183 -19.78 -38.60 20.69
N THR A 184 -20.07 -39.18 19.53
CA THR A 184 -19.29 -39.02 18.29
C THR A 184 -20.09 -38.27 17.23
N ASN A 185 -19.64 -37.07 16.85
CA ASN A 185 -20.31 -36.24 15.84
C ASN A 185 -19.31 -35.74 14.78
N GLY A 186 -19.35 -36.30 13.57
CA GLY A 186 -18.38 -36.03 12.51
C GLY A 186 -18.97 -35.50 11.20
N VAL A 187 -18.27 -34.57 10.55
CA VAL A 187 -18.58 -34.15 9.16
C VAL A 187 -17.32 -34.17 8.31
N VAL A 188 -17.32 -35.01 7.28
CA VAL A 188 -16.21 -35.17 6.35
C VAL A 188 -16.69 -34.86 4.94
N GLN A 189 -16.09 -33.87 4.31
CA GLN A 189 -16.35 -33.51 2.92
C GLN A 189 -15.06 -33.57 2.08
N VAL A 190 -15.08 -34.39 1.02
CA VAL A 190 -13.97 -34.54 0.08
C VAL A 190 -14.46 -34.17 -1.32
N ASN A 191 -13.85 -33.15 -1.92
CA ASN A 191 -14.14 -32.73 -3.29
C ASN A 191 -12.86 -32.89 -4.12
N ARG A 192 -12.96 -33.57 -5.28
CA ARG A 192 -11.87 -33.69 -6.26
C ARG A 192 -12.33 -33.15 -7.62
N SER A 193 -11.59 -32.20 -8.17
CA SER A 193 -11.95 -31.51 -9.44
C SER A 193 -10.72 -31.23 -10.28
N ALA A 194 -10.65 -31.64 -11.55
CA ALA A 194 -9.52 -31.23 -12.40
C ALA A 194 -9.54 -29.72 -12.68
N TRP A 195 -10.72 -29.17 -12.98
CA TRP A 195 -10.94 -27.73 -13.23
C TRP A 195 -12.13 -27.19 -12.44
N ASN A 196 -11.98 -26.02 -11.78
CA ASN A 196 -13.06 -25.39 -11.00
C ASN A 196 -13.15 -23.86 -11.21
N PHE A 197 -14.32 -23.39 -11.64
CA PHE A 197 -14.69 -21.98 -11.77
C PHE A 197 -15.89 -21.64 -10.86
N SER A 198 -15.59 -21.00 -9.71
CA SER A 198 -16.48 -20.26 -8.81
C SER A 198 -17.42 -20.94 -7.78
N SER A 199 -17.61 -20.18 -6.69
CA SER A 199 -18.56 -20.28 -5.57
C SER A 199 -18.27 -21.29 -4.44
N ALA A 200 -18.74 -20.94 -3.24
CA ALA A 200 -18.17 -21.39 -1.96
C ALA A 200 -18.40 -22.88 -1.62
N ILE A 201 -17.39 -23.49 -1.01
CA ILE A 201 -17.41 -24.87 -0.52
C ILE A 201 -17.26 -24.81 1.01
N GLY A 202 -18.27 -25.30 1.74
CA GLY A 202 -18.28 -25.14 3.19
C GLY A 202 -18.90 -26.27 4.01
N VAL A 203 -18.22 -26.63 5.10
CA VAL A 203 -18.69 -27.57 6.11
C VAL A 203 -19.17 -26.80 7.34
N ARG A 204 -20.38 -27.12 7.83
CA ARG A 204 -20.90 -26.56 9.09
C ARG A 204 -21.40 -27.64 10.05
N GLN A 205 -20.83 -27.67 11.25
CA GLN A 205 -21.32 -28.49 12.35
C GLN A 205 -21.81 -27.60 13.50
N ILE A 206 -22.91 -28.01 14.13
CA ILE A 206 -23.40 -27.45 15.37
C ILE A 206 -23.71 -28.63 16.30
N GLY A 207 -22.96 -28.75 17.38
CA GLY A 207 -23.29 -29.59 18.54
C GLY A 207 -23.70 -28.71 19.73
N ARG A 208 -24.32 -29.29 20.75
CA ARG A 208 -24.38 -28.65 22.09
C ARG A 208 -23.55 -29.44 23.10
N TYR A 209 -23.62 -30.77 23.05
CA TYR A 209 -22.81 -31.67 23.85
C TYR A 209 -22.26 -32.79 22.96
N SER A 210 -20.93 -32.97 22.93
CA SER A 210 -20.26 -34.03 22.16
C SER A 210 -18.80 -34.23 22.59
N GLU A 211 -18.32 -35.47 22.55
CA GLU A 211 -17.03 -35.87 23.14
C GLU A 211 -15.90 -36.06 22.10
N THR A 212 -16.21 -36.50 20.86
CA THR A 212 -15.23 -36.61 19.76
C THR A 212 -15.77 -36.10 18.42
N ILE A 213 -14.95 -35.33 17.69
CA ILE A 213 -15.43 -34.40 16.66
C ILE A 213 -14.46 -34.23 15.46
N PRO A 214 -14.38 -35.20 14.52
CA PRO A 214 -13.68 -35.00 13.27
C PRO A 214 -14.50 -34.11 12.31
N VAL A 215 -14.14 -32.82 12.22
CA VAL A 215 -14.62 -31.91 11.16
C VAL A 215 -13.52 -31.70 10.14
N ALA A 216 -13.68 -32.31 8.96
CA ALA A 216 -12.66 -32.30 7.91
C ALA A 216 -13.23 -31.87 6.56
N GLN A 217 -12.56 -30.91 5.91
CA GLN A 217 -12.83 -30.52 4.53
C GLN A 217 -11.55 -30.63 3.71
N THR A 218 -11.57 -31.45 2.66
CA THR A 218 -10.49 -31.56 1.68
C THR A 218 -10.98 -31.14 0.30
N LEU A 219 -10.30 -30.16 -0.30
CA LEU A 219 -10.38 -29.85 -1.73
C LEU A 219 -9.05 -30.26 -2.40
N GLN A 220 -9.15 -31.01 -3.48
CA GLN A 220 -8.02 -31.34 -4.35
C GLN A 220 -8.35 -30.91 -5.78
N CYS A 221 -7.54 -30.02 -6.35
CA CYS A 221 -7.72 -29.49 -7.69
C CYS A 221 -6.40 -29.38 -8.47
N THR A 222 -6.48 -29.47 -9.80
CA THR A 222 -5.32 -29.22 -10.68
C THR A 222 -5.27 -27.74 -11.04
N TRP A 223 -6.40 -27.16 -11.48
CA TRP A 223 -6.55 -25.74 -11.82
C TRP A 223 -7.74 -25.11 -11.10
N GLN A 224 -7.55 -23.90 -10.55
CA GLN A 224 -8.60 -23.21 -9.78
C GLN A 224 -8.67 -21.69 -10.04
N ALA A 225 -9.88 -21.20 -10.31
CA ALA A 225 -10.19 -19.77 -10.37
C ALA A 225 -11.25 -19.40 -9.32
N SER A 226 -10.80 -18.80 -8.22
CA SER A 226 -11.58 -18.25 -7.10
C SER A 226 -12.51 -19.22 -6.35
N THR A 227 -12.22 -19.50 -5.09
CA THR A 227 -13.13 -20.18 -4.16
C THR A 227 -12.80 -19.75 -2.72
N SER A 228 -13.74 -19.91 -1.79
CA SER A 228 -13.44 -19.92 -0.35
C SER A 228 -13.68 -21.33 0.19
N VAL A 229 -12.72 -21.82 0.99
CA VAL A 229 -12.79 -23.11 1.69
C VAL A 229 -13.06 -22.78 3.16
N ALA A 230 -14.30 -22.96 3.61
CA ALA A 230 -14.75 -22.48 4.92
C ALA A 230 -15.31 -23.60 5.80
N ILE A 231 -14.66 -23.84 6.95
CA ILE A 231 -15.20 -24.70 8.01
C ILE A 231 -15.68 -23.83 9.17
N ALA A 232 -16.92 -24.07 9.62
CA ALA A 232 -17.46 -23.50 10.85
C ALA A 232 -17.95 -24.60 11.79
N HIS A 233 -17.34 -24.70 12.98
CA HIS A 233 -17.79 -25.56 14.06
C HIS A 233 -18.22 -24.71 15.27
N ALA A 234 -19.35 -25.06 15.86
CA ALA A 234 -19.80 -24.52 17.15
C ALA A 234 -20.21 -25.64 18.11
N SER A 235 -19.66 -25.62 19.33
CA SER A 235 -20.08 -26.48 20.45
C SER A 235 -20.20 -25.66 21.75
N TYR A 236 -21.00 -26.13 22.70
CA TYR A 236 -21.07 -25.53 24.04
C TYR A 236 -20.10 -26.20 25.01
N TYR A 237 -19.91 -27.53 24.88
CA TYR A 237 -18.99 -28.37 25.65
C TYR A 237 -18.43 -29.51 24.79
N GLY A 238 -17.17 -29.89 24.99
CA GLY A 238 -16.56 -31.07 24.37
C GLY A 238 -15.02 -31.06 24.36
N GLU A 239 -14.42 -32.25 24.32
CA GLU A 239 -13.03 -32.42 23.87
C GLU A 239 -12.99 -32.30 22.34
N THR A 240 -11.98 -31.60 21.80
CA THR A 240 -11.95 -31.20 20.38
C THR A 240 -10.79 -31.83 19.62
N ASP A 241 -11.14 -32.85 18.83
CA ASP A 241 -10.32 -33.37 17.73
C ASP A 241 -9.98 -32.28 16.69
N PRO A 242 -8.90 -32.46 15.88
CA PRO A 242 -8.40 -31.41 15.00
C PRO A 242 -9.38 -31.02 13.87
N ILE A 243 -9.91 -29.80 13.97
CA ILE A 243 -10.74 -29.20 12.92
C ILE A 243 -9.83 -28.80 11.75
N THR A 244 -9.96 -29.51 10.63
CA THR A 244 -8.97 -29.51 9.57
C THR A 244 -9.54 -29.07 8.23
N ALA A 245 -9.12 -27.89 7.76
CA ALA A 245 -9.29 -27.48 6.37
C ALA A 245 -8.01 -27.71 5.57
N ARG A 246 -8.12 -28.49 4.49
CA ARG A 246 -6.99 -28.82 3.60
C ARG A 246 -7.30 -28.45 2.15
N LEU A 247 -6.41 -27.65 1.57
CA LEU A 247 -6.36 -27.36 0.14
C LEU A 247 -5.10 -27.99 -0.46
N LEU A 248 -5.29 -28.70 -1.57
CA LEU A 248 -4.24 -29.17 -2.45
C LEU A 248 -4.55 -28.64 -3.84
N SER A 249 -3.73 -27.72 -4.33
CA SER A 249 -3.84 -27.16 -5.68
C SER A 249 -2.48 -27.29 -6.37
N GLU A 250 -2.50 -27.60 -7.66
CA GLU A 250 -1.29 -27.53 -8.47
C GLU A 250 -1.12 -26.10 -9.01
N TYR A 251 -2.09 -25.54 -9.75
CA TYR A 251 -1.98 -24.24 -10.45
C TYR A 251 -3.02 -23.19 -9.96
N TRP A 252 -2.54 -22.13 -9.26
CA TRP A 252 -3.20 -20.79 -9.06
C TRP A 252 -4.50 -20.74 -8.18
N LEU A 253 -4.97 -19.63 -7.59
CA LEU A 253 -4.37 -18.65 -6.62
C LEU A 253 -5.54 -18.02 -5.79
N THR A 254 -5.31 -16.88 -5.10
CA THR A 254 -6.22 -15.99 -4.30
C THR A 254 -7.30 -16.63 -3.38
N THR A 255 -7.21 -17.92 -3.09
CA THR A 255 -8.23 -18.66 -2.32
C THR A 255 -8.08 -18.47 -0.81
N SER A 256 -9.13 -17.97 -0.14
CA SER A 256 -9.17 -17.89 1.32
C SER A 256 -9.53 -19.25 1.94
N VAL A 257 -8.67 -19.74 2.84
CA VAL A 257 -8.91 -20.94 3.65
C VAL A 257 -9.21 -20.51 5.08
N ALA A 258 -10.50 -20.58 5.44
CA ALA A 258 -11.01 -20.15 6.73
C ALA A 258 -11.45 -21.36 7.57
N THR A 259 -10.95 -21.42 8.80
CA THR A 259 -11.48 -22.30 9.84
C THR A 259 -11.89 -21.46 11.03
N SER A 260 -13.11 -21.65 11.52
CA SER A 260 -13.62 -21.04 12.74
C SER A 260 -14.14 -22.10 13.71
N LEU A 261 -13.77 -21.90 14.98
CA LEU A 261 -14.20 -22.68 16.13
C LEU A 261 -14.81 -21.72 17.14
N GLU A 262 -16.08 -21.92 17.46
CA GLU A 262 -16.79 -21.20 18.53
C GLU A 262 -17.07 -22.18 19.68
N THR A 263 -16.44 -21.95 20.84
CA THR A 263 -16.70 -22.71 22.08
C THR A 263 -16.96 -21.75 23.23
N ARG A 264 -17.76 -22.17 24.22
CA ARG A 264 -18.03 -21.38 25.44
C ARG A 264 -17.17 -21.80 26.64
N TYR A 265 -16.76 -23.07 26.67
CA TYR A 265 -15.88 -23.64 27.66
C TYR A 265 -14.89 -24.56 26.93
N HIS A 266 -13.60 -24.45 27.24
CA HIS A 266 -12.53 -25.19 26.59
C HIS A 266 -11.70 -25.89 27.66
N LEU A 267 -11.64 -27.23 27.63
CA LEU A 267 -11.12 -28.05 28.74
C LEU A 267 -9.62 -28.39 28.63
N LEU A 268 -8.98 -28.07 27.50
CA LEU A 268 -7.58 -28.36 27.22
C LEU A 268 -6.87 -27.08 26.75
N GLU A 269 -5.65 -26.78 27.21
CA GLU A 269 -4.89 -25.58 26.81
C GLU A 269 -4.26 -25.69 25.40
N ARG A 270 -4.95 -26.31 24.44
CA ARG A 270 -4.41 -26.61 23.11
C ARG A 270 -5.38 -26.16 22.02
N ASN A 271 -4.91 -25.30 21.11
CA ASN A 271 -5.69 -24.89 19.95
C ASN A 271 -5.80 -26.07 18.93
N PRO A 272 -7.00 -26.61 18.67
CA PRO A 272 -7.19 -27.77 17.77
C PRO A 272 -7.32 -27.36 16.30
N VAL A 273 -7.30 -26.06 15.98
CA VAL A 273 -7.60 -25.57 14.64
C VAL A 273 -6.37 -25.70 13.73
N GLN A 274 -6.39 -26.68 12.83
CA GLN A 274 -5.31 -26.93 11.88
C GLN A 274 -5.69 -26.47 10.46
N ARG A 275 -4.78 -25.72 9.83
CA ARG A 275 -4.87 -25.31 8.42
C ARG A 275 -3.69 -25.90 7.67
N THR A 276 -3.92 -26.53 6.53
CA THR A 276 -2.83 -27.02 5.66
C THR A 276 -3.10 -26.63 4.21
N CYS A 277 -2.24 -25.78 3.68
CA CYS A 277 -2.09 -25.55 2.24
C CYS A 277 -0.78 -26.22 1.80
N ARG A 278 -0.79 -26.95 0.69
CA ARG A 278 0.43 -27.40 0.00
C ARG A 278 0.32 -27.03 -1.46
N LEU A 279 1.28 -26.26 -1.93
CA LEU A 279 1.47 -25.87 -3.32
C LEU A 279 2.83 -26.48 -3.74
N PRO A 280 2.90 -27.32 -4.79
CA PRO A 280 4.14 -28.00 -5.17
C PRO A 280 5.14 -27.08 -5.89
N TRP A 281 4.71 -25.88 -6.27
CA TRP A 281 5.52 -24.79 -6.80
C TRP A 281 4.77 -23.47 -6.56
N ALA A 282 5.50 -22.37 -6.49
CA ALA A 282 4.97 -21.01 -6.40
C ALA A 282 5.84 -20.10 -7.27
N LEU A 283 5.28 -18.99 -7.75
CA LEU A 283 6.03 -17.92 -8.44
C LEU A 283 6.81 -17.03 -7.44
N VAL A 284 7.36 -17.65 -6.40
CA VAL A 284 8.23 -17.02 -5.41
C VAL A 284 9.48 -17.89 -5.38
N GLU A 285 10.54 -17.44 -6.05
CA GLU A 285 11.84 -18.10 -5.96
C GLU A 285 12.38 -17.97 -4.54
N ASP A 286 12.58 -19.13 -3.91
CA ASP A 286 13.49 -19.53 -2.82
C ASP A 286 14.03 -18.50 -1.80
N LEU A 287 13.30 -17.41 -1.56
CA LEU A 287 13.42 -16.64 -0.34
C LEU A 287 12.63 -17.35 0.75
N SER A 288 13.32 -17.75 1.81
CA SER A 288 12.71 -18.21 3.04
C SER A 288 11.65 -17.21 3.47
N ILE A 289 10.37 -17.59 3.38
CA ILE A 289 9.27 -16.81 3.94
C ILE A 289 9.39 -16.92 5.46
N GLN A 290 10.27 -16.10 6.03
CA GLN A 290 10.09 -15.62 7.37
C GLN A 290 8.79 -14.82 7.33
N SER A 291 7.74 -15.49 7.77
CA SER A 291 6.51 -14.89 8.23
C SER A 291 6.85 -14.05 9.48
N VAL A 292 7.45 -12.88 9.27
CA VAL A 292 7.77 -11.90 10.32
C VAL A 292 6.45 -11.39 10.86
N TRP A 293 5.95 -12.07 11.90
CA TRP A 293 4.68 -11.78 12.58
C TRP A 293 4.80 -10.58 13.52
N ASN A 294 5.39 -9.50 13.03
CA ASN A 294 5.50 -8.25 13.79
C ASN A 294 4.23 -7.44 13.49
N THR A 295 3.13 -7.91 14.09
CA THR A 295 1.88 -7.14 14.17
C THR A 295 2.22 -5.81 14.84
N PRO A 296 1.88 -4.66 14.24
CA PRO A 296 2.26 -3.37 14.82
C PRO A 296 1.64 -3.21 16.21
N GLU A 297 2.47 -2.89 17.19
CA GLU A 297 2.06 -2.77 18.59
C GLU A 297 2.09 -1.30 19.03
N LEU A 298 0.92 -0.75 19.35
CA LEU A 298 0.80 0.56 19.99
C LEU A 298 0.75 0.37 21.50
N VAL A 299 1.65 1.00 22.24
CA VAL A 299 1.63 1.03 23.72
C VAL A 299 1.43 2.47 24.19
N TRP A 300 0.48 2.64 25.12
CA TRP A 300 0.16 3.92 25.76
C TRP A 300 0.00 3.68 27.26
N ASN A 301 0.71 4.44 28.10
CA ASN A 301 0.73 4.27 29.56
C ASN A 301 0.95 2.80 30.01
N GLY A 302 1.88 2.10 29.34
CA GLY A 302 2.21 0.69 29.61
C GLY A 302 1.12 -0.32 29.20
N ARG A 303 0.08 0.11 28.47
CA ARG A 303 -1.01 -0.75 27.98
C ARG A 303 -0.93 -0.90 26.46
N THR A 304 -0.95 -2.13 25.98
CA THR A 304 -1.09 -2.43 24.55
C THR A 304 -2.49 -2.05 24.06
N ILE A 305 -2.54 -1.24 23.01
CA ILE A 305 -3.75 -0.71 22.38
C ILE A 305 -3.96 -1.39 21.03
N ARG A 306 -5.15 -1.92 20.82
CA ARG A 306 -5.49 -2.57 19.55
C ARG A 306 -5.66 -1.56 18.43
N ILE A 307 -4.73 -1.61 17.48
CA ILE A 307 -4.77 -0.89 16.20
C ILE A 307 -5.75 -1.57 15.23
N LEU A 308 -6.45 -0.77 14.41
CA LEU A 308 -7.17 -1.22 13.20
C LEU A 308 -6.40 -0.86 11.92
N LYS A 309 -5.80 0.33 11.89
CA LYS A 309 -4.97 0.84 10.80
C LYS A 309 -3.90 1.77 11.37
N ALA A 310 -2.70 1.74 10.80
CA ALA A 310 -1.66 2.73 11.06
C ALA A 310 -1.06 3.20 9.73
N THR A 311 -0.68 4.47 9.67
CA THR A 311 0.17 5.05 8.64
C THR A 311 1.31 5.77 9.35
N LEU A 312 2.53 5.56 8.89
CA LEU A 312 3.76 6.15 9.39
C LEU A 312 4.44 6.86 8.21
N SER A 313 4.95 8.07 8.41
CA SER A 313 5.63 8.85 7.40
C SER A 313 6.75 9.72 7.99
N CYS A 314 7.81 9.88 7.22
CA CYS A 314 8.90 10.84 7.41
C CYS A 314 9.32 11.32 6.00
N ASP A 315 9.83 12.54 5.91
CA ASP A 315 10.42 13.10 4.69
C ASP A 315 11.59 14.03 5.06
N GLU A 316 12.46 14.43 4.13
CA GLU A 316 13.65 15.23 4.46
C GLU A 316 13.35 16.72 4.76
N ASP A 317 12.16 17.22 4.41
CA ASP A 317 11.77 18.61 4.65
C ASP A 317 10.91 18.75 5.93
N SER A 318 10.40 17.63 6.46
CA SER A 318 9.72 17.47 7.75
C SER A 318 10.68 16.81 8.78
N PRO A 319 11.21 17.53 9.78
CA PRO A 319 12.23 17.01 10.71
C PRO A 319 11.73 15.90 11.66
N VAL A 320 10.48 15.45 11.52
CA VAL A 320 9.73 14.68 12.50
C VAL A 320 9.05 13.47 11.87
N TRP A 321 8.96 12.37 12.61
CA TRP A 321 8.06 11.27 12.25
C TRP A 321 6.61 11.70 12.52
N ILE A 322 5.72 11.33 11.61
CA ILE A 322 4.28 11.57 11.72
C ILE A 322 3.57 10.21 11.63
N ALA A 323 2.69 9.94 12.59
CA ALA A 323 1.85 8.76 12.65
C ALA A 323 0.36 9.11 12.67
N ARG A 324 -0.44 8.32 11.97
CA ARG A 324 -1.91 8.40 11.95
C ARG A 324 -2.46 7.01 12.24
N ILE A 325 -3.14 6.84 13.36
CA ILE A 325 -3.49 5.53 13.92
C ILE A 325 -4.99 5.48 14.22
N GLU A 326 -5.68 4.50 13.61
CA GLU A 326 -7.06 4.16 13.92
C GLU A 326 -7.09 3.06 14.99
N ILE A 327 -7.75 3.32 16.13
CA ILE A 327 -7.78 2.43 17.29
C ILE A 327 -9.16 1.82 17.52
N ALA A 328 -9.19 0.56 17.95
CA ALA A 328 -10.42 -0.24 17.98
C ALA A 328 -11.37 0.10 19.16
N ALA A 329 -10.84 0.64 20.26
CA ALA A 329 -11.57 0.82 21.51
C ALA A 329 -11.85 2.31 21.79
N VAL A 330 -13.14 2.69 21.74
CA VAL A 330 -13.62 4.05 22.04
C VAL A 330 -13.24 4.49 23.46
N GLU A 331 -13.17 3.55 24.41
CA GLU A 331 -12.76 3.81 25.80
C GLU A 331 -11.31 4.30 25.89
N ASN A 332 -10.38 3.63 25.19
CA ASN A 332 -8.98 4.07 25.11
C ASN A 332 -8.88 5.43 24.41
N PHE A 333 -9.62 5.61 23.31
CA PHE A 333 -9.70 6.89 22.61
C PHE A 333 -10.20 8.03 23.50
N ALA A 334 -11.18 7.78 24.38
CA ALA A 334 -11.71 8.78 25.29
C ALA A 334 -10.70 9.17 26.37
N LEU A 335 -9.92 8.22 26.87
CA LEU A 335 -8.94 8.43 27.96
C LEU A 335 -7.64 9.10 27.50
N MET A 336 -7.13 8.75 26.31
CA MET A 336 -5.95 9.39 25.70
C MET A 336 -6.13 10.91 25.56
N GLN A 337 -5.12 11.71 25.90
CA GLN A 337 -5.13 13.17 25.72
C GLN A 337 -4.11 13.62 24.67
N ILE A 338 -4.33 14.82 24.10
CA ILE A 338 -3.30 15.51 23.32
C ILE A 338 -2.16 15.87 24.28
N GLY A 339 -0.92 15.59 23.89
CA GLY A 339 0.27 15.65 24.75
C GLY A 339 0.65 14.32 25.41
N ASP A 340 -0.17 13.26 25.34
CA ASP A 340 0.21 11.95 25.86
C ASP A 340 1.32 11.31 25.00
N ALA A 341 2.31 10.70 25.66
CA ALA A 341 3.33 9.89 25.01
C ALA A 341 2.79 8.49 24.62
N LEU A 342 3.22 8.00 23.46
CA LEU A 342 2.98 6.64 22.98
C LEU A 342 4.21 6.07 22.28
N SER A 343 4.33 4.74 22.27
CA SER A 343 5.31 4.03 21.46
C SER A 343 4.61 3.12 20.46
N LEU A 344 4.96 3.25 19.18
CA LEU A 344 4.48 2.37 18.10
C LEU A 344 5.63 1.48 17.64
N THR A 345 5.53 0.17 17.85
CA THR A 345 6.53 -0.79 17.41
C THR A 345 6.11 -1.42 16.08
N VAL A 346 6.97 -1.33 15.06
CA VAL A 346 6.76 -1.90 13.72
C VAL A 346 8.02 -2.67 13.32
N GLY A 347 7.88 -3.95 13.01
CA GLY A 347 9.06 -4.77 12.74
C GLY A 347 9.93 -4.90 14.00
N LEU A 348 11.20 -4.53 13.90
CA LEU A 348 12.15 -4.50 15.02
C LEU A 348 12.39 -3.07 15.56
N GLU A 349 11.72 -2.08 14.99
CA GLU A 349 11.88 -0.66 15.33
C GLU A 349 10.73 -0.19 16.21
N SER A 350 11.04 0.66 17.19
CA SER A 350 10.04 1.28 18.07
C SER A 350 10.12 2.79 17.92
N PHE A 351 8.97 3.40 17.65
CA PHE A 351 8.83 4.81 17.36
C PHE A 351 8.21 5.54 18.54
N ALA A 352 8.92 6.53 19.09
CA ALA A 352 8.43 7.39 20.16
C ALA A 352 7.63 8.57 19.59
N PHE A 353 6.48 8.83 20.19
CA PHE A 353 5.47 9.75 19.67
C PHE A 353 4.73 10.48 20.79
N ILE A 354 4.15 11.62 20.43
CA ILE A 354 3.26 12.41 21.27
C ILE A 354 1.97 12.67 20.48
N ILE A 355 0.80 12.47 21.09
CA ILE A 355 -0.49 12.74 20.44
C ILE A 355 -0.62 14.25 20.20
N ASP A 356 -0.74 14.67 18.93
CA ASP A 356 -0.98 16.07 18.55
C ASP A 356 -2.45 16.34 18.23
N GLY A 357 -3.21 15.31 17.85
CA GLY A 357 -4.59 15.44 17.41
C GLY A 357 -5.42 14.18 17.60
N LYS A 358 -6.74 14.40 17.67
CA LYS A 358 -7.74 13.36 17.89
C LYS A 358 -9.00 13.64 17.06
N THR A 359 -9.38 12.69 16.23
CA THR A 359 -10.58 12.75 15.38
C THR A 359 -11.51 11.59 15.71
N PHE A 360 -12.76 11.91 16.07
CA PHE A 360 -13.83 10.93 16.23
C PHE A 360 -14.85 11.11 15.11
N SER A 361 -14.98 10.10 14.25
CA SER A 361 -15.97 10.05 13.18
C SER A 361 -17.06 9.03 13.52
N ARG A 362 -18.32 9.33 13.16
CA ARG A 362 -19.44 8.42 13.37
C ARG A 362 -20.47 8.55 12.25
N ALA A 363 -20.30 7.73 11.21
CA ALA A 363 -21.24 7.67 10.09
C ALA A 363 -22.56 6.95 10.44
N SER A 364 -22.56 6.06 11.44
CA SER A 364 -23.80 5.39 11.90
C SER A 364 -23.76 4.97 13.38
N ILE A 365 -24.74 4.20 13.85
CA ILE A 365 -24.74 3.68 15.22
C ILE A 365 -23.61 2.65 15.43
N VAL A 366 -23.33 1.85 14.40
CA VAL A 366 -22.35 0.76 14.38
C VAL A 366 -21.02 1.15 13.76
N ASP A 367 -21.00 2.17 12.90
CA ASP A 367 -19.81 2.65 12.19
C ASP A 367 -19.24 3.88 12.91
N ARG A 368 -18.03 3.70 13.47
CA ARG A 368 -17.31 4.65 14.32
C ARG A 368 -15.83 4.52 14.04
N GLN A 369 -15.15 5.62 13.76
CA GLN A 369 -13.71 5.67 13.57
C GLN A 369 -13.11 6.53 14.68
N CYS A 370 -12.12 5.98 15.38
CA CYS A 370 -11.39 6.63 16.46
C CYS A 370 -9.95 6.78 16.00
N GLU A 371 -9.57 7.98 15.57
CA GLU A 371 -8.29 8.24 14.96
C GLU A 371 -7.47 9.21 15.80
N ILE A 372 -6.24 8.81 16.12
CA ILE A 372 -5.24 9.68 16.74
C ILE A 372 -4.18 10.04 15.69
N THR A 373 -3.74 11.28 15.69
CA THR A 373 -2.51 11.70 15.04
C THR A 373 -1.44 11.88 16.13
N ALA A 374 -0.19 11.61 15.75
CA ALA A 374 0.93 11.73 16.66
C ALA A 374 2.22 12.10 15.91
N VAL A 375 3.11 12.81 16.58
CA VAL A 375 4.38 13.32 16.02
C VAL A 375 5.55 13.01 16.96
N SER A 376 6.75 12.83 16.42
CA SER A 376 7.93 12.55 17.24
C SER A 376 8.23 13.71 18.20
N PRO A 377 8.79 13.47 19.41
CA PRO A 377 8.99 14.49 20.45
C PRO A 377 9.67 15.79 20.02
N LEU A 378 10.54 15.76 19.00
CA LEU A 378 11.17 16.93 18.41
C LEU A 378 10.17 18.02 17.95
N ALA A 379 8.94 17.63 17.58
CA ALA A 379 7.86 18.57 17.23
C ALA A 379 7.48 19.53 18.37
N LEU A 380 7.75 19.19 19.64
CA LEU A 380 7.47 20.07 20.78
C LEU A 380 8.24 21.39 20.71
N TYR A 381 9.40 21.43 20.03
CA TYR A 381 10.22 22.62 19.86
C TYR A 381 9.75 23.53 18.71
N ASP A 382 8.60 23.23 18.08
CA ASP A 382 8.02 24.00 16.99
C ASP A 382 6.55 24.39 17.27
N ALA A 383 5.98 25.20 16.39
CA ALA A 383 4.55 25.52 16.44
C ALA A 383 3.71 24.26 16.10
N PRO A 384 2.56 24.04 16.78
CA PRO A 384 1.90 24.94 17.74
C PRO A 384 2.32 24.79 19.21
N PHE A 385 3.28 23.89 19.52
CA PHE A 385 3.63 23.53 20.90
C PHE A 385 4.50 24.59 21.60
N THR A 386 5.47 25.14 20.88
CA THR A 386 6.35 26.20 21.37
C THR A 386 6.23 27.47 20.53
N GLY A 387 6.22 28.62 21.20
CA GLY A 387 6.16 29.93 20.56
C GLY A 387 7.49 30.38 19.94
N ALA A 388 7.45 31.53 19.26
CA ALA A 388 8.66 32.17 18.76
C ALA A 388 9.56 32.68 19.92
N ILE A 389 10.86 32.64 19.69
CA ILE A 389 11.90 33.08 20.62
C ILE A 389 12.69 34.27 20.04
N GLN A 390 13.43 34.96 20.91
CA GLN A 390 14.42 35.96 20.55
C GLN A 390 15.77 35.58 21.17
N ILE A 391 16.81 35.49 20.34
CA ILE A 391 18.19 35.18 20.76
C ILE A 391 19.13 36.17 20.07
N HIS A 392 20.13 36.61 20.80
CA HIS A 392 21.26 37.39 20.29
C HIS A 392 22.52 37.00 21.05
N GLU A 393 23.42 36.28 20.38
CA GLU A 393 24.71 35.90 20.96
C GLU A 393 25.76 36.98 20.69
N THR A 394 26.27 37.59 21.76
CA THR A 394 27.32 38.61 21.75
C THR A 394 28.74 38.02 21.82
N ALA A 395 28.85 36.70 21.99
CA ALA A 395 30.09 35.96 21.96
C ALA A 395 30.09 34.96 20.79
N ALA A 396 31.28 34.54 20.35
CA ALA A 396 31.40 33.48 19.35
C ALA A 396 30.98 32.13 19.97
N ILE A 397 30.14 31.38 19.27
CA ILE A 397 29.55 30.13 19.76
C ILE A 397 29.71 29.02 18.71
N SER A 398 30.00 27.78 19.13
CA SER A 398 29.96 26.63 18.22
C SER A 398 28.51 26.36 17.80
N ALA A 399 28.27 26.13 16.51
CA ALA A 399 26.94 25.87 15.98
C ALA A 399 26.24 24.69 16.66
N ARG A 400 27.00 23.65 17.06
CA ARG A 400 26.50 22.55 17.87
C ARG A 400 25.90 23.04 19.20
N ALA A 401 26.66 23.76 20.02
CA ALA A 401 26.18 24.27 21.31
C ALA A 401 24.99 25.23 21.15
N ALA A 402 24.96 26.03 20.08
CA ALA A 402 23.80 26.87 19.76
C ALA A 402 22.55 26.02 19.48
N VAL A 403 22.66 24.95 18.69
CA VAL A 403 21.57 23.99 18.45
C VAL A 403 21.17 23.24 19.73
N GLU A 404 22.14 22.77 20.51
CA GLU A 404 21.87 22.06 21.78
C GLU A 404 21.13 22.95 22.80
N SER A 405 21.39 24.27 22.79
CA SER A 405 20.66 25.24 23.62
C SER A 405 19.19 25.45 23.19
N LEU A 406 18.86 25.16 21.93
CA LEU A 406 17.54 25.37 21.33
C LEU A 406 16.62 24.16 21.49
N ILE A 407 17.15 22.95 21.25
CA ILE A 407 16.34 21.72 21.13
C ILE A 407 16.83 20.56 22.01
N GLY A 408 17.80 20.80 22.90
CA GLY A 408 18.39 19.78 23.77
C GLY A 408 19.49 18.97 23.07
N GLY A 409 19.90 17.85 23.67
CA GLY A 409 21.02 17.05 23.16
C GLY A 409 20.77 16.50 21.76
N VAL A 410 21.77 16.65 20.87
CA VAL A 410 21.72 16.18 19.48
C VAL A 410 22.90 15.25 19.16
N ASP A 411 22.65 14.27 18.30
CA ASP A 411 23.70 13.51 17.63
C ASP A 411 24.24 14.33 16.44
N TRP A 412 25.52 14.71 16.51
CA TRP A 412 26.10 15.72 15.62
C TRP A 412 27.04 15.10 14.58
N HIS A 413 26.50 14.82 13.40
CA HIS A 413 27.18 14.26 12.23
C HIS A 413 27.55 15.34 11.19
N LEU A 414 27.87 16.55 11.66
CA LEU A 414 28.27 17.70 10.86
C LEU A 414 29.67 18.19 11.26
N PRO A 415 30.40 18.90 10.39
CA PRO A 415 31.60 19.61 10.80
C PRO A 415 31.30 20.58 11.95
N GLU A 416 32.16 20.61 12.95
CA GLU A 416 32.14 21.69 13.94
C GLU A 416 32.53 23.00 13.26
N TRP A 417 31.74 24.05 13.49
CA TRP A 417 32.00 25.40 13.02
C TRP A 417 31.54 26.43 14.05
N THR A 418 32.21 27.57 14.06
CA THR A 418 31.94 28.66 14.99
C THR A 418 31.15 29.75 14.30
N ILE A 419 30.00 30.12 14.88
CA ILE A 419 29.27 31.32 14.52
C ILE A 419 29.98 32.49 15.21
N PRO A 420 30.44 33.52 14.48
CA PRO A 420 31.11 34.66 15.09
C PRO A 420 30.20 35.44 16.04
N ALA A 421 30.81 36.19 16.96
CA ALA A 421 30.09 37.13 17.82
C ALA A 421 29.17 38.06 17.02
N ASP A 422 28.01 38.38 17.60
CA ASP A 422 26.96 39.24 17.03
C ASP A 422 26.32 38.74 15.71
N ARG A 423 26.68 37.54 15.22
CA ARG A 423 26.11 36.95 14.00
C ARG A 423 24.92 36.03 14.24
N LEU A 424 24.84 35.36 15.39
CA LEU A 424 23.64 34.59 15.74
C LEU A 424 22.59 35.53 16.33
N ARG A 425 21.65 35.96 15.48
CA ARG A 425 20.44 36.67 15.89
C ARG A 425 19.22 35.94 15.34
N VAL A 426 18.31 35.58 16.23
CA VAL A 426 17.02 34.96 15.93
C VAL A 426 15.93 35.87 16.46
N ASP A 427 14.96 36.20 15.62
CA ASP A 427 13.83 37.05 15.98
C ASP A 427 12.57 36.49 15.30
N GLY A 428 11.55 36.10 16.06
CA GLY A 428 10.27 35.62 15.53
C GLY A 428 10.25 34.16 15.02
N ALA A 429 11.30 33.36 15.22
CA ALA A 429 11.31 31.94 14.86
C ALA A 429 11.13 31.03 16.09
N THR A 430 10.60 29.82 15.91
CA THR A 430 10.55 28.78 16.95
C THR A 430 11.93 28.16 17.19
N PRO A 431 12.19 27.51 18.33
CA PRO A 431 13.49 26.88 18.59
C PRO A 431 13.90 25.86 17.53
N LEU A 432 12.98 25.02 17.04
CA LEU A 432 13.26 24.06 15.96
C LEU A 432 13.56 24.78 14.63
N ALA A 433 12.80 25.80 14.25
CA ALA A 433 13.07 26.57 13.04
C ALA A 433 14.44 27.28 13.11
N ALA A 434 14.81 27.83 14.27
CA ALA A 434 16.11 28.41 14.51
C ALA A 434 17.26 27.38 14.38
N ALA A 435 17.10 26.21 15.00
CA ALA A 435 18.08 25.12 14.92
C ALA A 435 18.24 24.61 13.47
N ARG A 436 17.13 24.44 12.74
CA ARG A 436 17.13 24.08 11.31
C ARG A 436 17.87 25.11 10.48
N ASN A 437 17.69 26.41 10.72
CA ASN A 437 18.39 27.46 9.97
C ASN A 437 19.92 27.43 10.21
N ILE A 438 20.36 27.22 11.45
CA ILE A 438 21.79 27.07 11.79
C ILE A 438 22.39 25.85 11.08
N VAL A 439 21.69 24.71 11.08
CA VAL A 439 22.15 23.46 10.45
C VAL A 439 22.12 23.54 8.92
N ALA A 440 21.10 24.18 8.35
CA ALA A 440 20.97 24.40 6.90
C ALA A 440 22.06 25.32 6.34
N ALA A 441 22.61 26.25 7.14
CA ALA A 441 23.69 27.15 6.71
C ALA A 441 24.96 26.42 6.25
N ILE A 442 25.16 25.16 6.65
CA ILE A 442 26.25 24.28 6.19
C ILE A 442 25.78 23.07 5.37
N GLY A 443 24.56 23.12 4.81
CA GLY A 443 23.99 22.04 4.01
C GLY A 443 23.53 20.81 4.82
N GLY A 444 23.28 20.99 6.12
CA GLY A 444 22.73 19.95 6.98
C GLY A 444 21.20 19.90 7.01
N VAL A 445 20.68 18.86 7.64
CA VAL A 445 19.28 18.69 8.06
C VAL A 445 19.23 18.26 9.52
N VAL A 446 18.13 18.62 10.20
CA VAL A 446 17.78 18.16 11.55
C VAL A 446 16.64 17.17 11.40
N GLU A 447 16.77 15.99 12.00
CA GLU A 447 15.80 14.88 11.88
C GLU A 447 15.60 14.20 13.24
N SER A 448 14.49 13.51 13.41
CA SER A 448 14.25 12.61 14.55
C SER A 448 14.64 11.17 14.18
N TYR A 449 15.42 10.52 15.04
CA TYR A 449 15.46 9.06 15.08
C TYR A 449 14.09 8.49 15.49
N PRO A 450 13.81 7.20 15.20
CA PRO A 450 12.58 6.53 15.65
C PRO A 450 12.32 6.68 17.15
N ASP A 451 13.36 6.57 17.99
CA ASP A 451 13.24 6.69 19.46
C ASP A 451 12.95 8.12 19.97
N GLY A 452 12.85 9.10 19.08
CA GLY A 452 12.61 10.51 19.40
C GLY A 452 13.86 11.32 19.73
N SER A 453 15.05 10.72 19.68
CA SER A 453 16.32 11.45 19.76
C SER A 453 16.62 12.21 18.45
N VAL A 454 17.46 13.23 18.52
CA VAL A 454 17.68 14.18 17.42
C VAL A 454 19.00 13.90 16.69
N LEU A 455 18.95 13.84 15.37
CA LEU A 455 20.10 13.73 14.47
C LEU A 455 20.31 15.04 13.71
N CYS A 456 21.56 15.52 13.66
CA CYS A 456 21.99 16.59 12.77
C CYS A 456 23.02 16.01 11.76
N ARG A 457 22.61 15.81 10.50
CA ARG A 457 23.44 15.19 9.44
C ARG A 457 23.53 16.09 8.20
N ARG A 458 24.44 15.79 7.27
CA ARG A 458 24.40 16.38 5.91
C ARG A 458 23.13 15.94 5.18
N ARG A 459 22.48 16.85 4.43
CA ARG A 459 21.35 16.49 3.54
C ARG A 459 21.77 15.43 2.53
N HIS A 460 22.91 15.66 1.88
CA HIS A 460 23.55 14.70 0.99
C HIS A 460 24.84 14.18 1.64
N PRO A 461 24.89 12.92 2.09
CA PRO A 461 26.07 12.35 2.76
C PRO A 461 27.31 12.27 1.86
N VAL A 462 27.09 12.19 0.54
CA VAL A 462 28.10 12.14 -0.52
C VAL A 462 27.87 13.34 -1.45
N SER A 463 28.91 13.88 -2.08
CA SER A 463 28.74 14.93 -3.09
C SER A 463 28.20 14.35 -4.39
N VAL A 464 27.33 15.10 -5.11
CA VAL A 464 26.67 14.63 -6.36
C VAL A 464 27.65 14.01 -7.39
N PRO A 465 28.85 14.57 -7.67
CA PRO A 465 29.80 13.95 -8.61
C PRO A 465 30.34 12.58 -8.17
N GLN A 466 30.19 12.24 -6.88
CA GLN A 466 30.66 11.00 -6.27
C GLN A 466 29.52 10.00 -6.01
N TYR A 467 28.28 10.28 -6.43
CA TYR A 467 27.14 9.35 -6.24
C TYR A 467 27.39 7.96 -6.84
N GLY A 468 28.09 7.86 -7.97
CA GLY A 468 28.48 6.57 -8.56
C GLY A 468 29.53 5.78 -7.76
N LEU A 469 30.08 6.37 -6.70
CA LEU A 469 31.03 5.75 -5.76
C LEU A 469 30.43 5.61 -4.34
N ALA A 470 29.15 5.99 -4.15
CA ALA A 470 28.50 5.89 -2.85
C ALA A 470 28.22 4.42 -2.49
N ASN A 471 28.40 4.08 -1.21
CA ASN A 471 28.00 2.77 -0.70
C ASN A 471 26.48 2.65 -0.73
N LEU A 472 25.96 1.74 -1.55
CA LEU A 472 24.53 1.44 -1.63
C LEU A 472 24.10 0.61 -0.42
N SER A 473 23.33 1.21 0.50
CA SER A 473 22.73 0.48 1.63
C SER A 473 21.72 -0.58 1.16
N HIS A 474 20.93 -0.24 0.13
CA HIS A 474 19.92 -1.10 -0.47
C HIS A 474 19.91 -0.94 -2.00
N SER A 475 19.56 -2.01 -2.69
CA SER A 475 19.21 -2.00 -4.11
C SER A 475 17.79 -2.54 -4.22
N LEU A 476 16.93 -1.84 -4.95
CA LEU A 476 15.57 -2.29 -5.27
C LEU A 476 15.53 -2.66 -6.76
N LEU A 477 15.15 -3.89 -7.06
CA LEU A 477 14.93 -4.38 -8.41
C LEU A 477 13.43 -4.33 -8.73
N ASP A 478 13.06 -4.42 -10.02
CA ASP A 478 11.64 -4.47 -10.42
C ASP A 478 10.87 -5.65 -9.78
N ALA A 479 11.56 -6.71 -9.38
CA ALA A 479 10.98 -7.84 -8.64
C ALA A 479 10.60 -7.50 -7.19
N ASP A 480 11.24 -6.49 -6.59
CA ASP A 480 10.97 -6.02 -5.22
C ASP A 480 9.87 -4.94 -5.19
N VAL A 481 9.50 -4.38 -6.34
CA VAL A 481 8.69 -3.17 -6.46
C VAL A 481 7.27 -3.49 -6.95
N ILE A 482 6.27 -3.29 -6.09
CA ILE A 482 4.86 -3.58 -6.38
C ILE A 482 4.23 -2.51 -7.30
N GLU A 483 4.55 -1.23 -7.08
CA GLU A 483 4.17 -0.10 -7.95
C GLU A 483 5.34 0.90 -7.97
N SER A 484 5.69 1.40 -9.15
CA SER A 484 6.62 2.52 -9.33
C SER A 484 5.96 3.61 -10.17
N ARG A 485 6.18 4.87 -9.80
CA ARG A 485 5.67 6.03 -10.53
C ARG A 485 6.73 7.11 -10.61
N ALA A 486 7.27 7.31 -11.81
CA ALA A 486 8.18 8.41 -12.10
C ALA A 486 7.43 9.57 -12.77
N GLN A 487 7.65 10.79 -12.30
CA GLN A 487 7.22 12.01 -12.98
C GLN A 487 8.46 12.83 -13.35
N VAL A 488 8.86 12.75 -14.63
CA VAL A 488 9.95 13.57 -15.16
C VAL A 488 9.35 14.90 -15.63
N SER A 489 9.68 15.99 -14.95
CA SER A 489 9.31 17.35 -15.35
C SER A 489 10.55 18.10 -15.83
N PRO A 490 10.53 18.75 -17.00
CA PRO A 490 11.65 19.58 -17.46
C PRO A 490 11.76 20.84 -16.58
N GLN A 491 12.69 20.81 -15.61
CA GLN A 491 13.06 21.99 -14.85
C GLN A 491 14.16 22.80 -15.59
N ARG A 492 14.13 24.13 -15.46
CA ARG A 492 15.24 24.98 -15.91
C ARG A 492 16.41 24.82 -14.94
N GLY A 493 17.45 24.10 -15.36
CA GLY A 493 18.73 24.05 -14.66
C GLY A 493 19.65 25.22 -15.03
N TYR A 494 20.79 25.30 -14.34
CA TYR A 494 21.87 26.25 -14.63
C TYR A 494 23.17 25.49 -14.89
N ASN A 495 23.88 25.80 -15.97
CA ASN A 495 25.16 25.17 -16.30
C ASN A 495 26.33 25.70 -15.43
N ARG A 496 26.15 26.87 -14.79
CA ARG A 496 27.10 27.51 -13.90
C ARG A 496 26.34 28.34 -12.86
N ILE A 497 26.78 28.29 -11.61
CA ILE A 497 26.36 29.18 -10.54
C ILE A 497 27.61 29.91 -10.06
N THR A 498 27.55 31.24 -9.97
CA THR A 498 28.61 32.06 -9.40
C THR A 498 28.08 32.61 -8.07
N ILE A 499 28.77 32.27 -6.97
CA ILE A 499 28.43 32.76 -5.63
C ILE A 499 29.43 33.88 -5.29
N ALA A 500 28.94 35.08 -5.03
CA ALA A 500 29.72 36.21 -4.55
C ALA A 500 29.25 36.58 -3.14
N ASN A 501 30.19 36.96 -2.27
CA ASN A 501 29.88 37.37 -0.91
C ASN A 501 29.82 38.91 -0.85
N GLU A 502 28.63 39.50 -0.80
CA GLU A 502 28.46 40.97 -0.79
C GLU A 502 29.20 41.65 0.38
N GLU A 503 29.36 40.94 1.50
CA GLU A 503 30.05 41.45 2.68
C GLU A 503 31.57 41.52 2.53
N SER A 504 32.13 40.86 1.50
CA SER A 504 33.48 41.16 1.01
C SER A 504 33.44 42.39 0.10
N ALA A 505 33.08 43.54 0.67
CA ALA A 505 32.95 44.83 -0.01
C ALA A 505 34.31 45.45 -0.42
N GLY A 506 35.18 44.63 -1.02
CA GLY A 506 36.39 45.04 -1.72
C GLY A 506 36.13 45.63 -3.10
N ARG A 507 35.18 46.58 -3.23
CA ARG A 507 35.03 47.51 -4.38
C ARG A 507 35.16 46.90 -5.80
N THR A 508 34.61 45.71 -6.06
CA THR A 508 34.53 45.08 -7.40
C THR A 508 33.12 45.03 -7.99
N ASN A 509 32.07 45.24 -7.19
CA ASN A 509 30.68 45.05 -7.64
C ASN A 509 30.11 46.22 -8.48
N ASP A 510 30.80 47.37 -8.54
CA ASP A 510 30.39 48.53 -9.35
C ASP A 510 31.02 48.53 -10.76
N ASP A 511 31.61 47.42 -11.20
CA ASP A 511 32.12 47.26 -12.56
C ASP A 511 30.97 47.31 -13.58
N ARG A 512 31.04 48.26 -14.52
CA ARG A 512 30.01 48.47 -15.54
C ARG A 512 30.46 47.88 -16.88
N ILE A 513 29.71 46.93 -17.42
CA ILE A 513 29.94 46.36 -18.77
C ILE A 513 28.91 46.92 -19.74
N GLU A 514 29.37 47.43 -20.89
CA GLU A 514 28.54 47.89 -22.00
C GLU A 514 28.93 47.16 -23.29
N SER A 515 27.94 46.65 -24.02
CA SER A 515 28.12 46.02 -25.34
C SER A 515 27.54 46.94 -26.40
N ILE A 516 28.36 47.38 -27.35
CA ILE A 516 27.98 48.26 -28.45
C ILE A 516 28.12 47.49 -29.75
N THR A 517 27.02 47.23 -30.43
CA THR A 517 27.00 46.60 -31.76
C THR A 517 27.59 47.54 -32.81
N ASP A 518 28.38 46.99 -33.72
CA ASP A 518 28.90 47.74 -34.86
C ASP A 518 27.74 48.08 -35.82
N PRO A 519 27.57 49.36 -36.23
CA PRO A 519 26.46 49.76 -37.10
C PRO A 519 26.54 49.15 -38.51
N ASP A 520 27.75 48.80 -38.99
CA ASP A 520 27.97 48.22 -40.31
C ASP A 520 27.94 46.67 -40.26
N ASN A 521 28.04 46.06 -39.09
CA ASN A 521 28.04 44.60 -38.92
C ASN A 521 27.41 44.13 -37.59
N PRO A 522 26.19 43.58 -37.57
CA PRO A 522 25.52 43.15 -36.33
C PRO A 522 26.23 41.99 -35.61
N TRP A 523 27.11 41.27 -36.31
CA TRP A 523 27.93 40.17 -35.81
C TRP A 523 29.22 40.65 -35.14
N GLN A 524 29.49 41.95 -35.13
CA GLN A 524 30.64 42.56 -34.46
C GLN A 524 30.15 43.49 -33.34
N ARG A 525 30.80 43.41 -32.19
CA ARG A 525 30.47 44.22 -31.01
C ARG A 525 31.76 44.69 -30.33
N THR A 526 31.78 45.94 -29.89
CA THR A 526 32.78 46.43 -28.92
C THR A 526 32.21 46.29 -27.52
N VAL A 527 32.84 45.47 -26.68
CA VAL A 527 32.50 45.36 -25.26
C VAL A 527 33.46 46.23 -24.46
N ARG A 528 32.92 47.06 -23.57
CA ARG A 528 33.66 48.00 -22.71
C ARG A 528 33.38 47.68 -21.26
N ALA A 529 34.41 47.54 -20.45
CA ALA A 529 34.30 47.44 -18.99
C ALA A 529 34.92 48.66 -18.32
N TYR A 530 34.10 49.39 -17.55
CA TYR A 530 34.57 50.44 -16.65
C TYR A 530 34.73 49.82 -15.26
N LEU A 531 35.99 49.63 -14.84
CA LEU A 531 36.28 48.98 -13.57
C LEU A 531 36.16 49.97 -12.41
N ALA A 532 35.49 49.57 -11.33
CA ALA A 532 35.40 50.35 -10.10
C ALA A 532 36.78 50.49 -9.43
N THR A 533 37.54 49.40 -9.41
CA THR A 533 38.93 49.35 -8.93
C THR A 533 39.87 48.95 -10.08
N PRO A 534 40.93 49.71 -10.41
CA PRO A 534 41.85 49.38 -11.49
C PRO A 534 42.55 48.04 -11.27
N ARG A 535 42.20 47.02 -12.06
CA ARG A 535 42.80 45.68 -12.02
C ARG A 535 42.95 45.07 -13.41
N THR A 536 43.55 43.88 -13.48
CA THR A 536 43.60 43.06 -14.70
C THR A 536 42.38 42.16 -14.70
N ALA A 537 41.62 42.16 -15.82
CA ALA A 537 40.46 41.30 -16.00
C ALA A 537 40.45 40.74 -17.42
N LEU A 538 39.95 39.52 -17.57
CA LEU A 538 39.61 38.88 -18.84
C LEU A 538 38.10 38.98 -19.08
N LEU A 539 37.71 39.12 -20.34
CA LEU A 539 36.32 39.03 -20.75
C LEU A 539 36.00 37.59 -21.16
N THR A 540 34.92 37.02 -20.62
CA THR A 540 34.34 35.74 -21.02
C THR A 540 32.88 35.93 -21.42
N HIS A 541 32.29 34.93 -22.09
CA HIS A 541 30.90 34.98 -22.56
C HIS A 541 30.11 33.72 -22.21
N THR A 542 28.78 33.80 -22.32
CA THR A 542 27.85 32.66 -22.23
C THR A 542 27.36 32.14 -23.58
N GLY A 543 27.69 32.84 -24.68
CA GLY A 543 27.30 32.48 -26.04
C GLY A 543 28.03 31.26 -26.61
N ASN A 544 27.75 30.96 -27.87
CA ASN A 544 28.33 29.91 -28.69
C ASN A 544 29.87 29.84 -28.57
N PRO A 545 30.48 28.64 -28.39
CA PRO A 545 31.93 28.46 -28.36
C PRO A 545 32.72 29.02 -29.56
N GLY A 546 32.06 29.28 -30.70
CA GLY A 546 32.64 29.95 -31.86
C GLY A 546 32.84 31.47 -31.71
N THR A 547 32.28 32.11 -30.67
CA THR A 547 32.44 33.55 -30.42
C THR A 547 33.91 33.89 -30.14
N ILE A 548 34.45 34.84 -30.92
CA ILE A 548 35.86 35.25 -30.82
C ILE A 548 35.96 36.56 -30.04
N ILE A 549 36.76 36.58 -28.96
CA ILE A 549 37.09 37.78 -28.19
C ILE A 549 38.56 38.18 -28.45
N GLY A 550 38.78 39.39 -28.94
CA GLY A 550 40.09 40.03 -29.06
C GLY A 550 40.22 41.24 -28.13
N THR A 551 41.30 41.33 -27.36
CA THR A 551 41.54 42.49 -26.48
C THR A 551 42.01 43.72 -27.26
N LEU A 552 41.41 44.88 -26.98
CA LEU A 552 41.85 46.20 -27.46
C LEU A 552 42.63 46.97 -26.38
N GLY A 553 42.55 46.52 -25.12
CA GLY A 553 43.32 47.07 -23.99
C GLY A 553 42.63 48.25 -23.31
N LYS A 554 43.42 49.09 -22.63
CA LYS A 554 42.90 50.25 -21.88
C LYS A 554 42.68 51.44 -22.81
N VAL A 555 41.45 51.95 -22.85
CA VAL A 555 41.07 53.14 -23.62
C VAL A 555 40.60 54.24 -22.67
N THR A 556 41.14 55.45 -22.84
CA THR A 556 40.72 56.64 -22.08
C THR A 556 39.83 57.51 -22.96
N ARG A 557 38.69 57.95 -22.41
CA ARG A 557 37.64 58.71 -23.09
C ARG A 557 37.33 59.98 -22.32
N THR A 558 36.82 61.00 -23.01
CA THR A 558 36.35 62.25 -22.40
C THR A 558 34.84 62.32 -22.50
N GLU A 559 34.18 62.42 -21.35
CA GLU A 559 32.73 62.44 -21.20
C GLU A 559 32.27 63.83 -20.74
N ILE A 560 31.08 64.24 -21.17
CA ILE A 560 30.44 65.50 -20.78
C ILE A 560 29.05 65.17 -20.24
N GLU A 561 28.81 65.53 -18.97
CA GLU A 561 27.58 65.18 -18.27
C GLU A 561 27.00 66.40 -17.55
N THR A 562 25.67 66.45 -17.43
CA THR A 562 24.98 67.41 -16.55
C THR A 562 24.39 66.62 -15.41
N VAL A 563 24.90 66.82 -14.20
CA VAL A 563 24.49 66.09 -12.99
C VAL A 563 23.78 67.01 -12.01
N GLU A 564 22.81 66.44 -11.30
CA GLU A 564 22.05 67.11 -10.24
C GLU A 564 22.69 66.82 -8.88
N PHE A 565 23.00 67.87 -8.13
CA PHE A 565 23.47 67.78 -6.75
C PHE A 565 22.28 67.97 -5.81
N VAL A 566 22.09 67.00 -4.91
CA VAL A 566 21.10 67.05 -3.83
C VAL A 566 21.83 66.90 -2.49
N ALA A 567 21.62 67.83 -1.56
CA ALA A 567 22.34 67.93 -0.29
C ALA A 567 23.90 67.91 -0.44
N GLY A 568 24.41 68.37 -1.59
CA GLY A 568 25.83 68.37 -1.92
C GLY A 568 26.39 67.03 -2.40
N GLN A 569 25.55 66.07 -2.80
CA GLN A 569 25.96 64.78 -3.39
C GLN A 569 25.37 64.63 -4.80
N ALA A 570 26.14 64.01 -5.71
CA ALA A 570 25.71 63.63 -7.06
C ALA A 570 26.49 62.39 -7.54
N SER A 571 26.07 61.81 -8.67
CA SER A 571 26.78 60.71 -9.34
C SER A 571 26.87 60.94 -10.84
N VAL A 572 28.00 60.60 -11.44
CA VAL A 572 28.20 60.55 -12.91
C VAL A 572 28.04 59.13 -13.45
N ARG A 573 27.84 58.97 -14.76
CA ARG A 573 27.61 57.67 -15.41
C ARG A 573 28.81 56.71 -15.32
N TYR A 574 30.04 57.21 -15.40
CA TYR A 574 31.25 56.40 -15.45
C TYR A 574 32.28 56.83 -14.39
N PRO A 575 33.14 55.93 -13.88
CA PRO A 575 34.19 56.28 -12.93
C PRO A 575 35.13 57.36 -13.48
N ILE A 576 35.36 58.40 -12.69
CA ILE A 576 36.21 59.54 -13.05
C ILE A 576 37.68 59.19 -12.81
N THR A 577 38.47 59.19 -13.87
CA THR A 577 39.94 59.15 -13.80
C THR A 577 40.51 60.55 -13.54
N ARG A 578 39.91 61.59 -14.12
CA ARG A 578 40.32 63.00 -13.94
C ARG A 578 39.20 63.96 -14.34
N ILE A 579 38.96 65.00 -13.55
CA ILE A 579 38.11 66.13 -13.98
C ILE A 579 38.91 67.01 -14.94
N VAL A 580 38.31 67.37 -16.08
CA VAL A 580 38.85 68.31 -17.08
C VAL A 580 38.31 69.72 -16.83
N SER A 581 37.00 69.84 -16.62
CA SER A 581 36.33 71.08 -16.21
C SER A 581 35.03 70.79 -15.47
N ALA A 582 34.59 71.70 -14.62
CA ALA A 582 33.32 71.60 -13.90
C ALA A 582 32.73 73.00 -13.73
N THR A 583 31.47 73.20 -14.13
CA THR A 583 30.81 74.52 -14.15
C THR A 583 29.40 74.42 -13.57
N TRP A 584 29.18 75.07 -12.43
CA TRP A 584 27.85 75.19 -11.82
C TRP A 584 26.90 76.01 -12.71
N ARG A 585 25.63 75.60 -12.76
CA ARG A 585 24.57 76.24 -13.55
C ARG A 585 23.53 76.98 -12.71
N HIS A 586 23.49 76.76 -11.40
CA HIS A 586 22.54 77.42 -10.50
C HIS A 586 23.26 78.06 -9.30
N ALA A 587 23.46 77.31 -8.21
CA ALA A 587 24.25 77.74 -7.06
C ALA A 587 25.67 77.18 -7.16
N ASP A 588 26.67 77.96 -6.79
CA ASP A 588 28.04 77.47 -6.63
C ASP A 588 28.15 76.76 -5.26
N LEU A 589 28.34 75.44 -5.27
CA LEU A 589 28.52 74.62 -4.06
C LEU A 589 30.01 74.42 -3.72
N GLY A 590 30.89 75.18 -4.39
CA GLY A 590 32.33 75.19 -4.22
C GLY A 590 33.05 74.00 -4.87
N ALA A 591 34.15 73.58 -4.26
CA ALA A 591 35.02 72.53 -4.80
C ALA A 591 34.35 71.15 -4.78
N ILE A 592 34.71 70.31 -5.74
CA ILE A 592 34.16 68.96 -5.92
C ILE A 592 35.22 67.93 -5.54
N THR A 593 34.86 66.99 -4.68
CA THR A 593 35.63 65.78 -4.35
C THR A 593 35.00 64.58 -5.03
N VAL A 594 35.84 63.64 -5.48
CA VAL A 594 35.46 62.48 -6.29
C VAL A 594 35.80 61.19 -5.53
N ASP A 595 34.86 60.24 -5.47
CA ASP A 595 35.15 58.83 -5.18
C ASP A 595 34.50 57.98 -6.27
N GLN A 596 35.33 57.47 -7.19
CA GLN A 596 34.92 56.74 -8.40
C GLN A 596 33.93 57.52 -9.27
N ASN A 597 32.63 57.18 -9.21
CA ASN A 597 31.52 57.82 -9.93
C ASN A 597 30.73 58.81 -9.05
N ASN A 598 30.99 58.85 -7.75
CA ASN A 598 30.31 59.74 -6.81
C ASN A 598 31.04 61.08 -6.71
N LEU A 599 30.27 62.16 -6.62
CA LEU A 599 30.72 63.53 -6.45
C LEU A 599 30.15 64.12 -5.17
N SER A 600 30.99 64.78 -4.39
CA SER A 600 30.59 65.56 -3.22
C SER A 600 31.07 67.00 -3.35
N SER A 601 30.22 67.97 -3.03
CA SER A 601 30.56 69.39 -3.03
C SER A 601 30.96 69.89 -1.63
N SER A 602 31.87 70.86 -1.57
CA SER A 602 32.34 71.45 -0.31
C SER A 602 31.25 72.12 0.52
N VAL A 603 30.17 72.55 -0.11
CA VAL A 603 28.97 73.11 0.54
C VAL A 603 27.79 72.16 0.29
N PRO A 604 27.03 71.74 1.32
CA PRO A 604 25.81 70.97 1.13
C PRO A 604 24.70 71.88 0.56
N GLY A 605 24.06 71.47 -0.53
CA GLY A 605 23.02 72.27 -1.17
C GLY A 605 22.43 71.59 -2.40
N TYR A 606 21.63 72.36 -3.16
CA TYR A 606 21.03 71.93 -4.42
C TYR A 606 21.58 72.75 -5.59
N SER A 607 22.03 72.09 -6.65
CA SER A 607 22.48 72.76 -7.88
C SER A 607 22.58 71.78 -9.06
N LEU A 608 22.78 72.32 -10.27
CA LEU A 608 23.13 71.55 -11.46
C LEU A 608 24.59 71.84 -11.83
N LEU A 609 25.36 70.79 -12.13
CA LEU A 609 26.76 70.88 -12.55
C LEU A 609 26.92 70.34 -13.97
N VAL A 610 27.53 71.11 -14.87
CA VAL A 610 28.06 70.55 -16.12
C VAL A 610 29.52 70.19 -15.90
N ILE A 611 29.82 68.90 -15.97
CA ILE A 611 31.15 68.34 -15.74
C ILE A 611 31.69 67.69 -17.02
N THR A 612 32.96 67.95 -17.30
CA THR A 612 33.75 67.24 -18.32
C THR A 612 34.85 66.49 -17.61
N TYR A 613 34.89 65.17 -17.80
CA TYR A 613 35.83 64.28 -17.11
C TYR A 613 36.39 63.23 -18.07
N THR A 614 37.55 62.68 -17.75
CA THR A 614 38.06 61.48 -18.42
C THR A 614 37.72 60.23 -17.62
N THR A 615 37.34 59.16 -18.33
CA THR A 615 37.15 57.81 -17.78
C THR A 615 38.04 56.82 -18.53
N THR A 616 38.36 55.69 -17.91
CA THR A 616 39.18 54.62 -18.51
C THR A 616 38.40 53.31 -18.48
N SER A 617 38.29 52.67 -19.64
CA SER A 617 37.68 51.34 -19.81
C SER A 617 38.71 50.33 -20.33
N LEU A 618 38.45 49.05 -20.07
CA LEU A 618 39.02 47.95 -20.85
C LEU A 618 38.08 47.65 -22.01
N ASP A 619 38.63 47.60 -23.22
CA ASP A 619 37.86 47.35 -24.43
C ASP A 619 38.25 46.00 -25.04
N TRP A 620 37.26 45.29 -25.59
CA TRP A 620 37.41 44.09 -26.40
C TRP A 620 36.57 44.20 -27.67
N HIS A 621 37.12 43.70 -28.77
CA HIS A 621 36.36 43.41 -29.99
C HIS A 621 35.82 41.98 -29.91
N VAL A 622 34.53 41.81 -30.14
CA VAL A 622 33.85 40.51 -30.12
C VAL A 622 33.23 40.23 -31.48
N HIS A 623 33.42 39.03 -32.00
CA HIS A 623 32.72 38.52 -33.18
C HIS A 623 31.81 37.35 -32.78
N LEU A 624 30.53 37.44 -33.11
CA LEU A 624 29.52 36.43 -32.83
C LEU A 624 29.41 35.42 -34.00
N ASP A 625 29.27 34.15 -33.66
CA ASP A 625 29.08 33.05 -34.63
C ASP A 625 27.58 32.80 -34.95
N ALA A 626 26.69 33.12 -33.99
CA ALA A 626 25.24 33.02 -34.11
C ALA A 626 24.55 34.34 -33.72
N ASP A 627 23.31 34.56 -34.18
CA ASP A 627 22.46 35.67 -33.71
C ASP A 627 21.84 35.25 -32.38
N GLU A 628 22.52 35.63 -31.28
CA GLU A 628 22.19 35.19 -29.93
C GLU A 628 22.41 36.31 -28.88
N ASP A 629 21.64 36.23 -27.80
CA ASP A 629 21.79 37.08 -26.62
C ASP A 629 22.97 36.60 -25.76
N VAL A 630 24.16 37.11 -26.08
CA VAL A 630 25.38 36.83 -25.33
C VAL A 630 25.50 37.69 -24.07
N GLN A 631 25.58 37.06 -22.90
CA GLN A 631 26.02 37.73 -21.67
C GLN A 631 27.55 37.72 -21.60
N PHE A 632 28.13 38.90 -21.36
CA PHE A 632 29.56 39.07 -21.10
C PHE A 632 29.84 39.18 -19.60
N VAL A 633 30.95 38.60 -19.15
CA VAL A 633 31.34 38.53 -17.74
C VAL A 633 32.84 38.82 -17.62
N LEU A 634 33.23 39.55 -16.57
CA LEU A 634 34.63 39.79 -16.23
C LEU A 634 35.14 38.68 -15.30
N VAL A 635 36.39 38.27 -15.50
CA VAL A 635 37.10 37.29 -14.68
C VAL A 635 38.44 37.90 -14.28
N ASP A 636 38.71 37.98 -12.98
CA ASP A 636 39.99 38.47 -12.47
C ASP A 636 41.12 37.45 -12.76
N VAL A 637 42.35 37.94 -12.91
CA VAL A 637 43.55 37.17 -13.32
C VAL A 637 44.60 37.13 -12.21
#